data_AF-A0A7Y5HF18-F1
#
_entry.id   AF-A0A7Y5HF18-F1
#
_cell.length_a   1.000
_cell.length_b   1.000
_cell.length_c   1.000
_cell.angle_alpha   90.00
_cell.angle_beta   90.00
_cell.angle_gamma   90.00
#
_symmetry.space_group_name_H-M   'P 1'
#
loop_
_entity.id
_entity.type
_entity.pdbx_description
1 polymer ?
#
loop_
_entity_poly.entity_id
_entity_poly.type
_entity_poly.pdbx_seq_one_letter_code
_entity_poly.pdbx_strand_id
1 'polypeptide(L)'
;MEQVRSVRVALPAGARTTEEELELLEAAFRAIVDMHYEGGADWKTAWEALERDGWTLHADLCWRVTAQRGHDFESASGRTKADALGQLLRLASLDATEGCP
;
A
#
# COMPACT_ATOMS: atom_id res chain seq x y z
N MET A 1 18.34 -10.17 21.01
CA MET A 1 16.88 -10.02 21.18
C MET A 1 16.49 -8.71 20.53
N GLU A 2 15.71 -8.78 19.46
CA GLU A 2 15.25 -7.59 18.74
C GLU A 2 14.20 -6.85 19.59
N GLN A 3 14.42 -5.55 19.83
CA GLN A 3 13.51 -4.74 20.63
C GLN A 3 12.30 -4.36 19.77
N VAL A 4 11.17 -5.04 19.96
CA VAL A 4 9.90 -4.65 19.34
C VAL A 4 9.47 -3.30 19.95
N ARG A 5 9.49 -2.25 19.14
CA ARG A 5 8.94 -0.93 19.50
C ARG A 5 7.51 -0.84 19.00
N SER A 6 6.54 -0.82 19.91
CA SER A 6 5.10 -0.72 19.59
C SER A 6 4.55 0.68 19.89
N VAL A 7 3.73 1.22 19.00
CA VAL A 7 2.92 2.43 19.26
C VAL A 7 1.51 1.98 19.64
N ARG A 8 0.98 2.49 20.76
CA ARG A 8 -0.41 2.26 21.18
C ARG A 8 -1.19 3.56 21.01
N VAL A 9 -2.29 3.49 20.26
CA VAL A 9 -3.19 4.62 20.05
C VAL A 9 -4.47 4.36 20.82
N ALA A 10 -4.78 5.23 21.77
CA ALA A 10 -6.05 5.18 22.49
C ALA A 10 -7.13 5.85 21.65
N LEU A 11 -8.22 5.13 21.41
CA LEU A 11 -9.41 5.71 20.77
C LEU A 11 -10.22 6.52 21.81
N PRO A 12 -10.91 7.60 21.40
CA PRO A 12 -11.78 8.36 22.29
C PRO A 12 -12.85 7.47 22.94
N ALA A 13 -13.21 7.78 24.19
CA ALA A 13 -14.28 7.05 24.88
C ALA A 13 -15.60 7.13 24.09
N GLY A 14 -16.17 5.96 23.77
CA GLY A 14 -17.40 5.86 22.98
C GLY A 14 -17.19 5.84 21.46
N ALA A 15 -15.95 5.92 20.96
CA ALA A 15 -15.66 5.66 19.56
C ALA A 15 -16.01 4.21 19.22
N ARG A 16 -16.90 4.01 18.25
CA ARG A 16 -17.17 2.71 17.64
C ARG A 16 -16.41 2.65 16.33
N THR A 17 -15.13 2.32 16.41
CA THR A 17 -14.30 2.17 15.23
C THR A 17 -14.71 0.90 14.50
N THR A 18 -15.07 1.05 13.24
CA THR A 18 -15.31 -0.05 12.33
C THR A 18 -14.01 -0.75 11.98
N GLU A 19 -14.09 -1.98 11.48
CA GLU A 19 -12.93 -2.73 11.01
C GLU A 19 -12.19 -1.98 9.89
N GLU A 20 -12.93 -1.34 8.99
CA GLU A 20 -12.38 -0.52 7.89
C GLU A 20 -11.59 0.69 8.40
N GLU A 21 -12.05 1.35 9.47
CA GLU A 21 -11.34 2.47 10.08
C GLU A 21 -10.05 2.03 10.81
N LEU A 22 -10.04 0.82 11.38
CA LEU A 22 -8.83 0.25 11.98
C LEU A 22 -7.80 -0.12 10.91
N GLU A 23 -8.25 -0.72 9.79
CA GLU A 23 -7.39 -1.01 8.64
C GLU A 23 -6.78 0.29 8.06
N LEU A 24 -7.56 1.37 8.00
CA LEU A 24 -7.07 2.67 7.53
C LEU A 24 -6.01 3.26 8.47
N LEU A 25 -6.19 3.16 9.78
CA LEU A 25 -5.21 3.60 10.77
C LEU A 25 -3.90 2.81 10.65
N GLU A 26 -4.00 1.48 10.51
CA GLU A 26 -2.83 0.63 10.30
C GLU A 26 -2.08 1.00 9.01
N ALA A 27 -2.80 1.18 7.89
CA ALA A 27 -2.21 1.58 6.62
C ALA A 27 -1.52 2.95 6.70
N ALA A 28 -2.10 3.91 7.43
CA ALA A 28 -1.49 5.22 7.64
C ALA A 28 -0.19 5.14 8.44
N PHE A 29 -0.15 4.37 9.53
CA PHE A 29 1.08 4.16 10.29
C PHE A 29 2.16 3.45 9.49
N ARG A 30 1.77 2.43 8.71
CA ARG A 30 2.69 1.71 7.85
C ARG A 30 3.28 2.62 6.77
N ALA A 31 2.47 3.45 6.13
CA ALA A 31 2.95 4.44 5.19
C ALA A 31 3.94 5.45 5.79
N ILE A 32 3.69 5.92 7.02
CA ILE A 32 4.63 6.82 7.73
C ILE A 32 5.97 6.11 7.97
N VAL A 33 5.92 4.84 8.36
CA VAL A 33 7.14 4.02 8.56
C VAL A 33 7.85 3.83 7.22
N ASP A 34 7.16 3.40 6.18
CA ASP A 34 7.75 3.13 4.86
C ASP A 34 8.36 4.42 4.28
N MET A 35 7.67 5.56 4.35
CA MET A 35 8.22 6.85 3.92
C MET A 35 9.46 7.27 4.71
N HIS A 36 9.50 7.01 6.02
CA HIS A 36 10.60 7.44 6.87
C HIS A 36 11.83 6.52 6.81
N TYR A 37 11.62 5.23 6.50
CA TYR A 37 12.67 4.21 6.58
C TYR A 37 13.08 3.61 5.22
N GLU A 38 12.20 3.59 4.21
CA GLU A 38 12.53 3.14 2.84
C GLU A 38 12.99 4.30 1.93
N GLY A 39 12.68 5.54 2.31
CA GLY A 39 13.23 6.73 1.69
C GLY A 39 14.71 6.93 2.06
N GLY A 40 15.62 6.20 1.42
CA GLY A 40 17.06 6.53 1.47
C GLY A 40 17.30 7.99 1.06
N ALA A 41 18.34 8.64 1.58
CA ALA A 41 18.60 10.08 1.39
C ALA A 41 18.52 10.59 -0.08
N ASP A 42 18.62 9.68 -1.07
CA ASP A 42 18.50 9.94 -2.50
C ASP A 42 17.08 10.25 -3.02
N TRP A 43 15.99 9.82 -2.36
CA TRP A 43 14.65 10.01 -2.93
C TRP A 43 14.29 11.48 -3.07
N LYS A 44 14.71 12.30 -2.10
CA LYS A 44 14.47 13.74 -2.10
C LYS A 44 15.25 14.42 -3.23
N THR A 45 16.50 14.04 -3.43
CA THR A 45 17.32 14.56 -4.54
C THR A 45 16.75 14.17 -5.91
N ALA A 46 16.23 12.95 -6.05
CA ALA A 46 15.54 12.53 -7.27
C ALA A 46 14.22 13.29 -7.51
N TRP A 47 13.45 13.51 -6.45
CA TRP A 47 12.21 14.30 -6.49
C TRP A 47 12.48 15.74 -6.95
N GLU A 48 13.44 16.40 -6.31
CA GLU A 48 13.84 17.78 -6.63
C GLU A 48 14.43 17.89 -8.05
N ALA A 49 15.07 16.84 -8.57
CA ALA A 49 15.55 16.81 -9.95
C ALA A 49 14.40 16.81 -10.96
N LEU A 50 13.40 15.96 -10.75
CA LEU A 50 12.23 15.86 -11.61
C LEU A 50 11.38 17.15 -11.59
N GLU A 51 11.20 17.79 -10.43
CA GLU A 51 10.49 19.07 -10.35
C GLU A 51 11.24 20.19 -11.09
N ARG A 52 12.58 20.24 -10.98
CA ARG A 52 13.41 21.19 -11.75
C ARG A 52 13.31 20.98 -13.25
N ASP A 53 13.09 19.76 -13.70
CA ASP A 53 12.87 19.41 -15.10
C ASP A 53 11.44 19.73 -15.58
N GLY A 54 10.60 20.31 -14.71
CA GLY A 54 9.25 20.77 -15.04
C GLY A 54 8.15 19.73 -14.83
N TRP A 55 8.47 18.59 -14.20
CA TRP A 55 7.47 17.58 -13.87
C TRP A 55 6.67 18.00 -12.63
N THR A 56 5.35 17.79 -12.66
CA THR A 56 4.51 17.87 -11.46
C THR A 56 4.38 16.47 -10.88
N LEU A 57 4.96 16.27 -9.70
CA LEU A 57 4.96 14.97 -9.03
C LEU A 57 3.78 14.86 -8.05
N HIS A 58 3.14 13.70 -8.05
CA HIS A 58 2.08 13.34 -7.10
C HIS A 58 2.48 12.03 -6.42
N ALA A 59 2.59 12.06 -5.09
CA ALA A 59 2.75 10.86 -4.28
C ALA A 59 1.41 10.59 -3.58
N ASP A 60 0.76 9.50 -3.98
CA ASP A 60 -0.49 9.07 -3.38
C ASP A 60 -0.28 7.78 -2.59
N LEU A 61 -0.98 7.68 -1.46
CA LEU A 61 -1.12 6.41 -0.76
C LEU A 61 -2.06 5.52 -1.59
N CYS A 62 -1.58 4.34 -1.97
CA CYS A 62 -2.38 3.35 -2.67
C CYS A 62 -2.47 2.05 -1.87
N TRP A 63 -3.60 1.38 -1.98
CA TRP A 63 -3.79 0.02 -1.51
C TRP A 63 -3.05 -0.90 -2.46
N ARG A 64 -2.24 -1.82 -1.94
CA ARG A 64 -1.70 -2.95 -2.70
C ARG A 64 -2.28 -4.23 -2.14
N VAL A 65 -2.90 -5.04 -2.99
CA VAL A 65 -3.37 -6.38 -2.64
C VAL A 65 -2.48 -7.37 -3.36
N THR A 66 -1.94 -8.33 -2.61
CA THR A 66 -1.12 -9.42 -3.15
C THR A 66 -1.84 -10.73 -2.85
N ALA A 67 -2.01 -11.56 -3.88
CA ALA A 67 -2.50 -12.93 -3.75
C ALA A 67 -1.39 -13.91 -4.12
N GLN A 68 -1.47 -15.11 -3.57
CA GLN A 68 -0.55 -16.20 -3.86
C GLN A 68 -1.36 -17.44 -4.26
N ARG A 69 -0.95 -18.11 -5.35
CA ARG A 69 -1.50 -19.38 -5.80
C ARG A 69 -0.34 -20.36 -6.03
N GLY A 70 -0.18 -21.33 -5.13
CA GLY A 70 0.99 -22.20 -5.15
C GLY A 70 2.27 -21.41 -4.85
N HIS A 71 3.19 -21.37 -5.81
CA HIS A 71 4.44 -20.59 -5.70
C HIS A 71 4.38 -19.22 -6.39
N ASP A 72 3.30 -18.95 -7.13
CA ASP A 72 3.15 -17.72 -7.89
C ASP A 72 2.48 -16.63 -7.06
N PHE A 73 2.99 -15.41 -7.21
CA PHE A 73 2.45 -14.21 -6.57
C PHE A 73 1.96 -13.24 -7.62
N GLU A 74 0.81 -12.65 -7.35
CA GLU A 74 0.23 -11.59 -8.17
C GLU A 74 -0.17 -10.43 -7.28
N SER A 75 0.05 -9.20 -7.74
CA SER A 75 -0.30 -8.01 -6.97
C SER A 75 -0.86 -6.91 -7.85
N ALA A 76 -1.82 -6.17 -7.29
CA ALA A 76 -2.40 -5.00 -7.92
C ALA A 76 -2.54 -3.85 -6.91
N SER A 77 -2.47 -2.63 -7.41
CA SER A 77 -2.58 -1.41 -6.62
C SER A 77 -3.81 -0.58 -7.00
N GLY A 78 -4.46 0.07 -6.04
CA GLY A 78 -5.65 0.89 -6.27
C GLY A 78 -5.81 2.01 -5.25
N ARG A 79 -6.64 3.00 -5.57
CA ARG A 79 -6.93 4.12 -4.65
C ARG A 79 -7.79 3.69 -3.47
N THR A 80 -8.58 2.64 -3.66
CA THR A 80 -9.35 1.97 -2.60
C THR A 80 -9.01 0.48 -2.56
N LYS A 81 -9.31 -0.18 -1.43
CA LYS A 81 -9.24 -1.64 -1.29
C LYS A 81 -10.05 -2.35 -2.38
N ALA A 82 -11.25 -1.83 -2.67
CA ALA A 82 -12.11 -2.35 -3.73
C ALA A 82 -11.49 -2.21 -5.13
N ASP A 83 -10.83 -1.09 -5.42
CA ASP A 83 -10.15 -0.89 -6.71
C ASP A 83 -8.95 -1.81 -6.87
N ALA A 84 -8.15 -1.97 -5.80
CA ALA A 84 -6.97 -2.84 -5.80
C ALA A 84 -7.39 -4.31 -5.97
N LEU A 85 -8.41 -4.75 -5.23
CA LEU A 85 -8.96 -6.10 -5.33
C LEU A 85 -9.62 -6.34 -6.70
N GLY A 86 -10.41 -5.38 -7.19
CA GLY A 86 -11.03 -5.46 -8.51
C GLY A 86 -10.01 -5.55 -9.64
N GLN A 87 -8.87 -4.86 -9.51
CA GLN A 87 -7.75 -5.01 -10.43
C GLN A 87 -7.10 -6.39 -10.34
N LEU A 88 -6.83 -6.88 -9.13
CA LEU A 88 -6.23 -8.20 -8.93
C LEU A 88 -7.14 -9.31 -9.47
N LEU A 89 -8.46 -9.20 -9.26
CA LEU A 89 -9.44 -10.13 -9.82
C LEU A 89 -9.45 -10.11 -11.35
N ARG A 90 -9.29 -8.95 -11.98
CA ARG A 90 -9.17 -8.87 -13.44
C ARG A 90 -7.92 -9.59 -13.93
N LEU A 91 -6.78 -9.40 -13.27
CA LEU A 91 -5.53 -10.06 -13.65
C LEU A 91 -5.63 -11.58 -13.48
N ALA A 92 -6.10 -12.03 -12.31
CA ALA A 92 -6.33 -13.45 -12.04
C ALA A 92 -7.35 -14.10 -12.99
N SER A 93 -8.31 -13.34 -13.52
CA SER A 93 -9.28 -13.81 -14.51
C SER A 93 -8.69 -13.92 -15.92
N LEU A 94 -7.73 -13.05 -16.28
CA LEU A 94 -7.00 -13.12 -17.54
C LEU A 94 -6.10 -14.37 -17.57
N ASP A 95 -5.41 -14.64 -16.47
CA ASP A 95 -4.60 -15.86 -16.28
C ASP A 95 -5.45 -17.15 -16.36
N ALA A 96 -6.70 -17.09 -15.89
CA ALA A 96 -7.61 -18.23 -15.99
C ALA A 96 -8.06 -18.52 -17.43
N THR A 97 -8.08 -17.52 -18.31
CA THR A 97 -8.41 -17.68 -19.73
C THR A 97 -7.23 -18.05 -20.62
N GLU A 98 -6.00 -17.69 -20.25
CA GLU A 98 -4.79 -18.13 -20.97
C GLU A 98 -4.40 -19.59 -20.65
N GLY A 99 -4.99 -20.16 -19.59
CA GLY A 99 -4.74 -21.54 -19.14
C GLY A 99 -5.74 -22.61 -19.59
N CYS A 100 -6.51 -22.41 -20.68
CA CYS A 100 -7.35 -23.47 -21.26
C CYS A 100 -6.67 -24.13 -22.49
N PRO A 101 -6.82 -25.46 -22.65
CA PRO A 101 -5.95 -26.34 -23.46
C PRO A 101 -5.99 -26.11 -24.97
#